data_AF-A0A7T0WD21-F1
#
_entry.id   AF-A0A7T0WD21-F1
#
_cell.length_a   1.000
_cell.length_b   1.000
_cell.length_c   1.000
_cell.angle_alpha   90.00
_cell.angle_beta   90.00
_cell.angle_gamma   90.00
#
_symmetry.space_group_name_H-M   'P 1'
#
loop_
_entity.id
_entity.type
_entity.pdbx_description
1 polymer ?
#
loop_
_entity_poly.entity_id
_entity_poly.type
_entity_poly.pdbx_seq_one_letter_code
_entity_poly.pdbx_strand_id
1 'polypeptide(L)'
;MATPAKPTPLHPKTVTYRGVTVELERCPQRTRQLLQLATGGGSQTLNPLAEIEALEERTTAEAVGQLAATLIANGQHSDIQREHALEALRTHLDEHFVQRKLIRLYQR
;
A
#
# COMPACT_ATOMS: atom_id res chain seq x y z
N MET A 1 -28.40 -31.87 -27.47
CA MET A 1 -26.92 -31.71 -27.47
C MET A 1 -26.60 -30.42 -26.75
N ALA A 2 -26.10 -30.48 -25.52
CA ALA A 2 -25.70 -29.28 -24.76
C ALA A 2 -24.23 -28.99 -25.04
N THR A 3 -23.94 -27.83 -25.61
CA THR A 3 -22.59 -27.34 -25.87
C THR A 3 -21.92 -27.02 -24.53
N PRO A 4 -20.70 -27.52 -24.22
CA PRO A 4 -20.04 -27.18 -22.98
C PRO A 4 -19.63 -25.71 -23.00
N ALA A 5 -20.05 -24.96 -21.98
CA ALA A 5 -19.62 -23.59 -21.76
C ALA A 5 -18.10 -23.55 -21.61
N LYS A 6 -17.46 -22.73 -22.46
CA LYS A 6 -16.02 -22.46 -22.40
C LYS A 6 -15.70 -21.90 -21.00
N PRO A 7 -14.69 -22.42 -20.28
CA PRO A 7 -14.32 -21.87 -18.98
C PRO A 7 -13.86 -20.42 -19.18
N THR A 8 -14.64 -19.47 -18.67
CA THR A 8 -14.26 -18.07 -18.61
C THR A 8 -13.02 -17.99 -17.73
N PRO A 9 -11.89 -17.45 -18.21
CA PRO A 9 -10.74 -17.24 -17.33
C PRO A 9 -11.19 -16.35 -16.17
N LEU A 10 -11.12 -16.89 -14.95
CA LEU A 10 -11.31 -16.16 -13.70
C LEU A 10 -10.13 -15.19 -13.58
N HIS A 11 -10.23 -14.05 -14.25
CA HIS A 11 -9.29 -12.97 -14.03
C HIS A 11 -9.43 -12.56 -12.56
N PRO A 12 -8.33 -12.50 -11.79
CA PRO A 12 -8.40 -12.13 -10.39
C PRO A 12 -9.03 -10.75 -10.26
N LYS A 13 -10.14 -10.66 -9.53
CA LYS A 13 -10.84 -9.38 -9.27
C LYS A 13 -9.97 -8.44 -8.44
N THR A 14 -9.11 -9.01 -7.60
CA THR A 14 -8.16 -8.31 -6.75
C THR A 14 -6.74 -8.80 -6.99
N VAL A 15 -5.77 -7.89 -6.91
CA VAL A 15 -4.33 -8.20 -6.97
C VAL A 15 -3.61 -7.53 -5.83
N THR A 16 -2.61 -8.20 -5.26
CA THR A 16 -1.69 -7.56 -4.30
C THR A 16 -0.57 -6.90 -5.09
N TYR A 17 -0.44 -5.59 -4.96
CA TYR A 17 0.60 -4.80 -5.60
C TYR A 17 1.28 -3.92 -4.56
N ARG A 18 2.60 -4.08 -4.37
CA ARG A 18 3.40 -3.22 -3.48
C ARG A 18 2.79 -3.06 -2.07
N GLY A 19 2.31 -4.17 -1.50
CA GLY A 19 1.73 -4.21 -0.15
C GLY A 19 0.27 -3.77 -0.05
N VAL A 20 -0.39 -3.36 -1.13
CA VAL A 20 -1.83 -3.03 -1.14
C VAL A 20 -2.63 -4.03 -1.95
N THR A 21 -3.83 -4.38 -1.45
CA THR A 21 -4.82 -5.16 -2.21
C THR A 21 -5.65 -4.22 -3.07
N VAL A 22 -5.63 -4.43 -4.38
CA VAL A 22 -6.21 -3.53 -5.39
C VAL A 22 -7.34 -4.24 -6.12
N GLU A 23 -8.51 -3.63 -6.19
CA GLU A 23 -9.64 -4.10 -7.02
C GLU A 23 -9.46 -3.62 -8.46
N LEU A 24 -9.19 -4.54 -9.39
CA LEU A 24 -8.89 -4.17 -10.78
C LEU A 24 -10.05 -3.46 -11.48
N GLU A 25 -11.30 -3.80 -11.14
CA GLU A 25 -12.49 -3.19 -11.75
C GLU A 25 -12.60 -1.69 -11.46
N ARG A 26 -12.07 -1.24 -10.32
CA ARG A 26 -12.05 0.17 -9.91
C ARG A 26 -10.90 0.94 -10.53
N CYS A 27 -9.90 0.25 -11.07
CA CYS A 27 -8.78 0.87 -11.76
C CYS A 27 -9.17 1.31 -13.19
N PRO A 28 -8.62 2.43 -13.66
CA PRO A 28 -8.59 2.77 -15.09
C PRO A 28 -7.91 1.67 -15.92
N GLN A 29 -8.29 1.53 -17.19
CA GLN A 29 -7.76 0.48 -18.08
C GLN A 29 -6.23 0.48 -18.15
N ARG A 30 -5.61 1.66 -18.26
CA ARG A 30 -4.15 1.81 -18.28
C ARG A 30 -3.50 1.29 -17.00
N THR A 31 -4.05 1.63 -15.84
CA THR A 31 -3.54 1.15 -14.54
C THR A 31 -3.71 -0.35 -14.40
N ARG A 32 -4.84 -0.92 -14.83
CA ARG A 32 -5.03 -2.38 -14.84
C ARG A 32 -3.97 -3.11 -15.64
N GLN A 33 -3.69 -2.63 -16.86
CA GLN A 33 -2.66 -3.22 -17.73
C GLN A 33 -1.27 -3.14 -17.07
N LEU A 34 -0.93 -1.99 -16.48
CA LEU A 34 0.32 -1.83 -15.74
C LEU A 34 0.43 -2.81 -14.57
N LEU A 35 -0.62 -2.93 -13.75
CA LEU A 35 -0.63 -3.85 -12.62
C LEU A 35 -0.49 -5.30 -13.07
N GLN A 36 -1.23 -5.72 -14.11
CA GLN A 36 -1.14 -7.06 -14.68
C GLN A 36 0.27 -7.38 -15.19
N LEU A 37 0.90 -6.45 -15.91
CA LEU A 37 2.28 -6.59 -16.39
C LEU A 37 3.27 -6.70 -15.22
N ALA A 38 3.13 -5.84 -14.22
CA ALA A 38 4.03 -5.81 -13.07
C ALA A 38 3.90 -7.08 -12.20
N THR A 39 2.70 -7.64 -12.06
CA THR A 39 2.50 -8.94 -11.37
C THR A 39 2.95 -10.14 -12.20
N GLY A 40 3.03 -10.00 -13.53
CA GLY A 40 3.45 -11.05 -14.46
C GLY A 40 4.97 -11.14 -14.71
N GLY A 41 5.78 -10.42 -13.93
CA GLY A 41 7.25 -10.38 -14.09
C GLY A 41 7.75 -9.38 -15.14
N GLY A 42 6.87 -8.56 -15.72
CA GLY A 42 7.22 -7.52 -16.67
C GLY A 42 7.75 -6.25 -15.99
N SER A 43 9.00 -5.91 -16.32
CA SER A 43 9.73 -4.64 -16.09
C SER A 43 9.28 -3.72 -14.94
N GLN A 44 10.18 -3.54 -13.97
CA GLN A 44 10.06 -2.59 -12.85
C GLN A 44 10.02 -1.10 -13.27
N THR A 45 10.09 -0.78 -14.57
CA THR A 45 10.31 0.60 -15.05
C THR A 45 9.12 1.54 -14.91
N LEU A 46 7.90 1.04 -14.65
CA LEU A 46 6.71 1.88 -14.50
C LEU A 46 5.99 1.58 -13.18
N ASN A 47 6.53 2.07 -12.06
CA ASN A 47 5.89 2.04 -10.76
C ASN A 47 5.05 3.32 -10.54
N PRO A 48 3.71 3.30 -10.66
CA PRO A 48 2.87 4.48 -10.43
C PRO A 48 2.85 4.95 -8.97
N LEU A 49 3.40 4.16 -8.04
CA LEU A 49 3.47 4.45 -6.61
C LEU A 49 4.84 4.98 -6.16
N ALA A 50 5.84 5.08 -7.04
CA ALA A 50 7.22 5.40 -6.65
C ALA A 50 7.35 6.70 -5.83
N GLU A 51 6.65 7.77 -6.23
CA GLU A 51 6.63 9.03 -5.48
C GLU A 51 5.98 8.92 -4.11
N ILE A 52 4.94 8.07 -4.00
CA ILE A 52 4.24 7.83 -2.74
C ILE A 52 5.11 6.99 -1.81
N GLU A 53 5.80 5.98 -2.32
CA GLU A 53 6.74 5.15 -1.55
C GLU A 53 7.93 5.99 -1.05
N ALA A 54 8.48 6.88 -1.87
CA ALA A 54 9.54 7.80 -1.44
C ALA A 54 9.05 8.84 -0.41
N LEU A 55 7.77 9.19 -0.44
CA LEU A 55 7.16 10.01 0.61
C LEU A 55 6.96 9.21 1.88
N GLU A 56 6.47 7.97 1.77
CA GLU A 56 6.27 7.03 2.88
C GLU A 56 7.55 6.80 3.68
N GLU A 57 8.66 6.54 3.00
CA GLU A 57 9.96 6.36 3.64
C GLU A 57 10.37 7.59 4.46
N ARG A 58 10.30 8.78 3.85
CA ARG A 58 10.70 10.04 4.52
C ARG A 58 9.78 10.38 5.69
N THR A 59 8.46 10.33 5.48
CA THR A 59 7.47 10.63 6.52
C THR A 59 7.58 9.64 7.67
N THR A 60 7.84 8.35 7.41
CA THR A 60 8.05 7.35 8.46
C THR A 60 9.29 7.68 9.29
N ALA A 61 10.41 7.98 8.65
CA ALA A 61 11.63 8.36 9.35
C ALA A 61 11.45 9.61 10.23
N GLU A 62 10.79 10.64 9.68
CA GLU A 62 10.47 11.88 10.42
C GLU A 62 9.54 11.62 11.60
N ALA A 63 8.45 10.88 11.40
CA ALA A 63 7.46 10.62 12.44
C ALA A 63 8.03 9.76 13.57
N VAL A 64 8.86 8.76 13.26
CA VAL A 64 9.56 7.95 14.27
C VAL A 64 10.53 8.83 15.07
N GLY A 65 11.28 9.71 14.42
CA GLY A 65 12.17 10.66 15.10
C GLY A 65 11.42 11.61 16.05
N GLN A 66 10.30 12.17 15.59
CA GLN A 66 9.43 13.02 16.42
C GLN A 66 8.82 12.25 17.59
N LEU A 67 8.37 11.02 17.36
CA LEU A 67 7.83 10.17 18.42
C LEU A 67 8.91 9.87 19.47
N ALA A 68 10.11 9.48 19.06
CA ALA A 68 11.21 9.21 19.97
C ALA A 68 11.56 10.44 20.82
N ALA A 69 11.67 11.62 20.22
CA ALA A 69 11.91 12.87 20.94
C ALA A 69 10.80 13.17 21.97
N THR A 70 9.54 12.94 21.58
CA THR A 70 8.37 13.16 22.44
C THR A 70 8.32 12.19 23.62
N LEU A 71 8.58 10.90 23.38
CA LEU A 71 8.63 9.87 24.43
C LEU A 71 9.71 10.20 25.47
N ILE A 72 10.88 10.67 25.02
CA ILE A 72 11.97 11.10 25.91
C ILE A 72 11.56 12.35 26.71
N ALA A 73 11.03 13.38 26.04
CA ALA A 73 10.64 14.63 26.68
C ALA A 73 9.53 14.43 27.74
N ASN A 74 8.60 13.51 27.50
CA ASN A 74 7.50 13.19 28.40
C ASN A 74 7.89 12.22 29.53
N GLY A 75 9.14 11.78 29.60
CA GLY A 75 9.58 10.81 30.60
C GLY A 75 8.88 9.45 30.49
N GLN A 76 8.48 9.05 29.27
CA GLN A 76 7.86 7.74 29.03
C GLN A 76 8.95 6.66 29.06
N HIS A 77 9.20 6.15 30.27
CA HIS A 77 10.24 5.16 30.54
C HIS A 77 9.75 3.71 30.50
N SER A 78 8.44 3.49 30.49
CA SER A 78 7.87 2.13 30.40
C SER A 78 7.94 1.61 28.97
N ASP A 79 8.50 0.41 28.81
CA ASP A 79 8.58 -0.26 27.51
C ASP A 79 7.20 -0.50 26.90
N ILE A 80 6.19 -0.81 27.72
CA ILE A 80 4.80 -0.99 27.27
C ILE A 80 4.26 0.29 26.61
N GLN A 81 4.54 1.45 27.20
CA GLN A 81 4.08 2.73 26.64
C GLN A 81 4.78 3.05 25.30
N ARG A 82 6.05 2.70 25.18
CA ARG A 82 6.82 2.90 23.94
C ARG A 82 6.32 1.99 22.83
N GLU A 83 6.13 0.71 23.12
CA GLU A 83 5.60 -0.26 22.17
C GLU A 83 4.21 0.15 21.68
N HIS A 84 3.30 0.53 22.59
CA HIS A 84 1.98 1.03 22.19
C HIS A 84 2.05 2.27 21.30
N ALA A 85 2.94 3.22 21.60
CA ALA A 85 3.08 4.43 20.79
C ALA A 85 3.65 4.12 19.39
N LEU A 86 4.62 3.19 19.30
CA LEU A 86 5.17 2.73 18.03
C LEU A 86 4.14 1.95 17.21
N GLU A 87 3.35 1.09 17.83
CA GLU A 87 2.29 0.33 17.19
C GLU A 87 1.19 1.27 16.66
N ALA A 88 0.77 2.26 17.46
CA ALA A 88 -0.18 3.27 17.04
C ALA A 88 0.34 4.09 15.86
N LEU A 89 1.60 4.53 15.90
CA LEU A 89 2.23 5.25 14.80
C LEU A 89 2.29 4.41 13.53
N ARG A 90 2.73 3.14 13.64
CA ARG A 90 2.80 2.21 12.51
C ARG A 90 1.41 2.03 11.87
N THR A 91 0.40 1.79 12.69
CA THR A 91 -0.99 1.60 12.22
C THR A 91 -1.48 2.83 11.47
N HIS A 92 -1.25 4.02 12.04
CA HIS A 92 -1.64 5.27 11.41
C HIS A 92 -0.95 5.51 10.06
N LEU A 93 0.36 5.28 9.99
CA LEU A 93 1.12 5.44 8.75
C LEU A 93 0.71 4.42 7.68
N ASP A 94 0.50 3.16 8.08
CA ASP A 94 0.03 2.11 7.17
C ASP A 94 -1.33 2.48 6.55
N GLU A 95 -2.31 2.85 7.37
CA GLU A 95 -3.63 3.30 6.89
C GLU A 95 -3.52 4.51 5.95
N HIS A 96 -2.72 5.51 6.33
CA HIS A 96 -2.52 6.72 5.53
C HIS A 96 -1.94 6.41 4.15
N PHE A 97 -0.87 5.59 4.08
CA PHE A 97 -0.20 5.30 2.82
C PHE A 97 -0.96 4.27 1.99
N VAL A 98 -1.68 3.33 2.60
CA VAL A 98 -2.62 2.44 1.90
C VAL A 98 -3.69 3.27 1.18
N GLN A 99 -4.31 4.23 1.88
CA GLN A 99 -5.32 5.11 1.27
C GLN A 99 -4.76 5.91 0.09
N ARG A 100 -3.56 6.50 0.23
CA ARG A 100 -2.93 7.28 -0.85
C ARG A 100 -2.56 6.43 -2.05
N LYS A 101 -2.04 5.22 -1.83
CA LYS A 101 -1.76 4.25 -2.89
C LYS A 101 -3.04 3.90 -3.64
N LEU A 102 -4.14 3.62 -2.93
CA LEU A 102 -5.44 3.32 -3.55
C LEU A 102 -6.01 4.50 -4.35
N ILE A 103 -5.95 5.73 -3.81
CA ILE A 103 -6.37 6.95 -4.51
C ILE A 103 -5.61 7.09 -5.83
N ARG A 104 -4.26 6.97 -5.80
CA ARG A 104 -3.42 7.06 -7.00
C ARG A 104 -3.73 5.97 -8.02
N LEU A 105 -3.95 4.72 -7.58
CA LEU A 105 -4.25 3.60 -8.47
C LEU A 105 -5.67 3.67 -9.08
N TYR A 106 -6.63 4.20 -8.32
CA TYR A 106 -8.00 4.39 -8.79
C TYR A 106 -8.22 5.71 -9.54
N GLN A 107 -7.21 6.58 -9.61
CA GLN A 107 -7.31 7.92 -10.21
C GLN A 107 -8.52 8.71 -9.67
N ARG A 108 -8.70 8.63 -8.34
CA ARG A 108 -9.66 9.47 -7.59
C ARG A 108 -8.93 10.66 -6.99
#